data_AF-A0A1C7DA38-F1
#
_entry.id   AF-A0A1C7DA38-F1
#
_cell.length_a   1.000
_cell.length_b   1.000
_cell.length_c   1.000
_cell.angle_alpha   90.00
_cell.angle_beta   90.00
_cell.angle_gamma   90.00
#
_symmetry.space_group_name_H-M   'P 1'
#
loop_
_entity.id
_entity.type
_entity.pdbx_description
1 polymer ?
#
loop_
_entity_poly.entity_id
_entity_poly.type
_entity_poly.pdbx_seq_one_letter_code
_entity_poly.pdbx_strand_id
1 'polypeptide(L)'
;MSIIETLIGPIASIIDKIIPDKEARARAKLELLELQGTQELKALEVQIAAIVAEANSKDPWTSRARPSFLYVMYVLLLSAIPMGLLAAFKPQVAQDIASGMNSYLAGLPEPLYALFGTGYLGYTAARQWGKIKGVER
;
A
#
# COMPACT_ATOMS: atom_id res chain seq x y z
N MET A 1 17.27 -4.52 -3.31
CA MET A 1 18.70 -4.71 -3.00
C MET A 1 19.38 -3.40 -3.23
N SER A 2 19.74 -2.74 -2.14
CA SER A 2 20.23 -1.37 -2.13
C SER A 2 21.62 -1.33 -2.76
N ILE A 3 21.92 -0.32 -3.58
CA ILE A 3 23.27 -0.05 -4.11
C ILE A 3 24.31 -0.01 -2.97
N ILE A 4 23.87 0.26 -1.75
CA ILE A 4 24.67 0.27 -0.52
C ILE A 4 25.14 -1.15 -0.14
N GLU A 5 24.29 -2.18 -0.23
CA GLU A 5 24.66 -3.58 0.05
C GLU A 5 25.82 -4.05 -0.86
N THR A 6 25.81 -3.61 -2.12
CA THR A 6 26.86 -3.89 -3.11
C THR A 6 28.16 -3.13 -2.86
N LEU A 7 28.11 -1.96 -2.21
CA LEU A 7 29.27 -1.12 -1.91
C LEU A 7 29.95 -1.47 -0.57
N ILE A 8 29.22 -2.12 0.34
CA ILE A 8 29.75 -2.52 1.65
C ILE A 8 30.89 -3.52 1.54
N GLY A 9 30.79 -4.52 0.65
CA GLY A 9 31.87 -5.49 0.43
C GLY A 9 33.19 -4.84 0.02
N PRO A 10 33.20 -3.98 -1.02
CA PRO A 10 34.37 -3.20 -1.41
C PRO A 10 34.89 -2.26 -0.31
N ILE A 11 34.02 -1.54 0.40
CA ILE A 11 34.44 -0.62 1.47
C ILE A 11 35.01 -1.38 2.67
N ALA A 12 34.43 -2.52 3.04
CA ALA A 12 34.95 -3.39 4.10
C ALA A 12 36.33 -3.97 3.74
N SER A 13 36.55 -4.32 2.47
CA SER A 13 37.85 -4.75 1.94
C SER A 13 38.90 -3.62 1.96
N ILE A 14 38.47 -2.39 1.68
CA ILE A 14 39.33 -1.19 1.80
C ILE A 14 39.70 -0.95 3.27
N ILE A 15 38.75 -1.08 4.20
CA ILE A 15 39.00 -1.00 5.65
C ILE A 15 40.01 -2.07 6.09
N ASP A 16 39.89 -3.30 5.57
CA ASP A 16 40.83 -4.39 5.84
C ASP A 16 42.26 -4.12 5.34
N LYS A 17 42.40 -3.30 4.29
CA LYS A 17 43.69 -2.99 3.66
C LYS A 17 44.36 -1.73 4.24
N ILE A 18 43.56 -0.79 4.75
CA ILE A 18 44.04 0.50 5.28
C ILE A 18 44.30 0.44 6.79
N ILE A 19 43.53 -0.36 7.54
CA ILE A 19 43.64 -0.42 9.01
C ILE A 19 44.38 -1.71 9.44
N PRO A 20 45.67 -1.62 9.81
CA PRO A 20 46.46 -2.78 10.24
C PRO A 20 46.10 -3.28 11.64
N ASP A 21 45.58 -2.41 12.52
CA ASP A 21 45.14 -2.78 13.86
C ASP A 21 43.77 -3.50 13.84
N LYS A 22 43.71 -4.65 14.52
CA LYS A 22 42.55 -5.55 14.52
C LYS A 22 41.35 -4.95 15.26
N GLU A 23 41.59 -4.21 16.34
CA GLU A 23 40.52 -3.57 17.11
C GLU A 23 39.97 -2.32 16.42
N ALA A 24 40.83 -1.47 15.85
CA ALA A 24 40.40 -0.32 15.06
C ALA A 24 39.56 -0.72 13.84
N ARG A 25 39.92 -1.82 13.18
CA ARG A 25 39.17 -2.38 12.04
C ARG A 25 37.80 -2.90 12.43
N ALA A 26 37.69 -3.62 13.55
CA ALA A 26 36.41 -4.13 14.05
C ALA A 26 35.45 -2.98 14.40
N ARG A 27 35.98 -1.91 15.03
CA ARG A 27 35.23 -0.68 15.32
C ARG A 27 34.74 0.03 14.06
N ALA A 28 35.60 0.19 13.05
CA ALA A 28 35.21 0.81 11.78
C ALA A 28 34.14 0.01 11.01
N LYS A 29 34.19 -1.33 11.06
CA LYS A 29 33.14 -2.19 10.48
C LYS A 29 31.82 -2.10 11.25
N LEU A 30 31.88 -2.01 12.58
CA LEU A 30 30.71 -1.87 13.43
C LEU A 30 30.02 -0.52 13.19
N GLU A 31 30.80 0.58 13.14
CA GLU A 31 30.30 1.92 12.81
C GLU A 31 29.68 1.96 11.40
N LEU A 32 30.27 1.27 10.42
CA LEU A 32 29.71 1.16 9.07
C LEU A 32 28.36 0.40 9.04
N LEU A 33 28.21 -0.64 9.85
CA LEU A 33 26.93 -1.36 10.01
C LEU A 33 25.88 -0.52 10.73
N GLU A 34 26.26 0.25 11.75
CA GLU A 34 25.36 1.18 12.45
C GLU A 34 24.89 2.32 11.53
N LEU A 35 25.79 2.87 10.71
CA LEU A 35 25.44 3.86 9.70
C LEU A 35 24.49 3.31 8.63
N GLN A 36 24.69 2.05 8.22
CA GLN A 36 23.76 1.35 7.32
C GLN A 36 22.38 1.18 7.98
N GLY A 37 22.33 0.67 9.21
CA GLY A 37 21.08 0.51 9.97
C GLY A 37 20.33 1.83 10.14
N THR A 38 21.05 2.93 10.40
CA THR A 38 20.47 4.27 10.52
C THR A 38 19.91 4.79 9.19
N GLN A 39 20.58 4.52 8.07
CA GLN A 39 20.08 4.90 6.75
C GLN A 39 18.88 4.07 6.31
N GLU A 40 18.88 2.76 6.57
CA GLU A 40 17.76 1.88 6.28
C GLU A 40 16.52 2.27 7.09
N LEU A 41 16.70 2.61 8.37
CA LEU A 41 15.64 3.14 9.22
C LEU A 41 15.08 4.46 8.67
N LYS A 42 15.94 5.41 8.26
CA LYS A 42 15.49 6.66 7.63
C LYS A 42 14.74 6.43 6.32
N ALA A 43 15.21 5.48 5.49
CA ALA A 43 14.54 5.14 4.25
C ALA A 43 13.16 4.52 4.51
N LEU A 44 13.05 3.67 5.53
CA LEU A 44 11.78 3.10 5.97
C LEU A 44 10.84 4.19 6.53
N GLU A 45 11.35 5.10 7.36
CA GLU A 45 10.63 6.26 7.89
C GLU A 45 10.03 7.09 6.77
N VAL A 46 10.80 7.41 5.72
CA VAL A 46 10.31 8.17 4.57
C VAL A 46 9.20 7.41 3.83
N GLN A 47 9.34 6.09 3.65
CA GLN A 47 8.31 5.27 2.99
C GLN A 47 7.00 5.21 3.78
N ILE A 48 7.07 5.18 5.12
CA ILE A 48 5.87 5.15 5.98
C ILE A 48 5.38 6.55 6.39
N ALA A 49 6.18 7.61 6.19
CA ALA A 49 5.87 8.97 6.62
C ALA A 49 4.54 9.47 6.04
N ALA A 50 4.27 9.18 4.77
CA ALA A 50 2.98 9.53 4.15
C ALA A 50 1.80 8.79 4.81
N ILE A 51 2.00 7.52 5.20
CA ILE A 51 0.97 6.71 5.88
C ILE A 51 0.71 7.25 7.29
N VAL A 52 1.77 7.58 8.02
CA VAL A 52 1.70 8.14 9.37
C VAL A 52 1.12 9.56 9.37
N ALA A 53 1.45 10.37 8.36
CA ALA A 53 0.89 11.70 8.19
C ALA A 53 -0.61 11.65 7.83
N GLU A 54 -1.03 10.75 6.95
CA GLU A 54 -2.45 10.51 6.66
C GLU A 54 -3.20 10.01 7.90
N ALA A 55 -2.63 9.05 8.64
CA ALA A 55 -3.23 8.50 9.85
C ALA A 55 -3.36 9.53 11.00
N ASN A 56 -2.42 10.48 11.11
CA ASN A 56 -2.47 11.58 12.07
C ASN A 56 -3.28 12.79 11.60
N SER A 57 -3.88 12.73 10.40
CA SER A 57 -4.76 13.80 9.93
C SER A 57 -5.97 13.94 10.84
N LYS A 58 -6.25 15.17 11.27
CA LYS A 58 -7.43 15.50 12.09
C LYS A 58 -8.75 15.32 11.32
N ASP A 59 -8.70 15.23 10.00
CA ASP A 59 -9.85 14.97 9.15
C ASP A 59 -10.19 13.47 9.10
N PRO A 60 -11.40 13.05 9.53
CA PRO A 60 -11.83 11.65 9.52
C PRO A 60 -11.87 11.01 8.14
N TRP A 61 -12.05 11.81 7.07
CA TRP A 61 -12.11 11.30 5.70
C TRP A 61 -10.73 10.97 5.15
N THR A 62 -9.75 11.85 5.38
CA THR A 62 -8.35 11.65 4.99
C THR A 62 -7.69 10.50 5.76
N SER A 63 -7.91 10.41 7.08
CA SER A 63 -7.33 9.34 7.92
C SER A 63 -7.91 7.95 7.62
N ARG A 64 -9.10 7.87 7.03
CA ARG A 64 -9.81 6.61 6.74
C ARG A 64 -9.94 6.33 5.24
N ALA A 65 -9.21 7.07 4.40
CA ALA A 65 -9.26 6.90 2.96
C ALA A 65 -8.86 5.48 2.52
N ARG A 66 -7.80 4.88 3.10
CA ARG A 66 -7.37 3.51 2.73
C ARG A 66 -8.33 2.42 3.23
N PRO A 67 -8.84 2.47 4.48
CA PRO A 67 -9.87 1.53 4.95
C PRO A 67 -11.25 1.70 4.29
N SER A 68 -11.53 2.83 3.64
CA SER A 68 -12.87 3.17 3.14
C SER A 68 -13.43 2.16 2.14
N PHE A 69 -12.62 1.64 1.23
CA PHE A 69 -13.04 0.60 0.27
C PHE A 69 -13.54 -0.65 0.99
N LEU A 70 -12.82 -1.07 2.03
CA LEU A 70 -13.18 -2.25 2.82
C LEU A 70 -14.50 -2.02 3.59
N TYR A 71 -14.77 -0.78 4.03
CA TYR A 71 -16.09 -0.43 4.59
C TYR A 71 -17.22 -0.50 3.56
N VAL A 72 -16.99 -0.08 2.30
CA VAL A 72 -17.99 -0.25 1.23
C VAL A 72 -18.28 -1.73 0.97
N MET A 73 -17.25 -2.57 0.93
CA MET A 73 -17.43 -4.02 0.78
C MET A 73 -18.21 -4.62 1.96
N TYR A 74 -17.93 -4.19 3.18
CA TYR A 74 -18.70 -4.63 4.35
C TYR A 74 -20.15 -4.19 4.29
N VAL A 75 -20.46 -2.97 3.82
CA VAL A 75 -21.83 -2.53 3.63
C VAL A 75 -22.55 -3.42 2.60
N LEU A 76 -21.92 -3.73 1.47
CA LEU A 76 -22.48 -4.63 0.47
C LEU A 76 -22.76 -6.03 1.05
N LEU A 77 -21.80 -6.61 1.77
CA LEU A 77 -21.96 -7.95 2.35
C LEU A 77 -23.01 -7.97 3.47
N LEU A 78 -22.96 -7.01 4.39
CA LEU A 78 -23.90 -6.93 5.51
C LEU A 78 -25.32 -6.56 5.07
N SER A 79 -25.48 -5.87 3.93
CA SER A 79 -26.80 -5.61 3.35
C SER A 79 -27.55 -6.88 2.92
N ALA A 80 -26.85 -8.02 2.78
CA ALA A 80 -27.48 -9.31 2.53
C ALA A 80 -28.27 -9.83 3.74
N ILE A 81 -27.90 -9.46 4.97
CA ILE A 81 -28.59 -9.90 6.19
C ILE A 81 -30.04 -9.40 6.27
N PRO A 82 -30.32 -8.07 6.17
CA PRO A 82 -31.69 -7.58 6.17
C PRO A 82 -32.48 -8.05 4.94
N MET A 83 -31.83 -8.22 3.79
CA MET A 83 -32.49 -8.80 2.60
C MET A 83 -32.85 -10.28 2.79
N GLY A 84 -32.00 -11.06 3.46
CA GLY A 84 -32.30 -12.46 3.81
C GLY A 84 -33.46 -12.58 4.79
N LEU A 85 -33.51 -11.70 5.80
CA LEU A 85 -34.66 -11.60 6.70
C LEU A 85 -35.94 -11.20 5.95
N LEU A 86 -35.87 -10.20 5.07
CA LEU A 86 -37.00 -9.78 4.25
C LEU A 86 -37.50 -10.93 3.36
N ALA A 87 -36.58 -11.71 2.76
CA ALA A 87 -36.94 -12.86 1.94
C ALA A 87 -37.67 -13.95 2.73
N ALA A 88 -37.33 -14.15 4.01
CA ALA A 88 -38.00 -15.12 4.87
C ALA A 88 -39.46 -14.77 5.18
N PHE A 89 -39.80 -13.48 5.30
CA PHE A 89 -41.16 -13.03 5.63
C PHE A 89 -41.98 -12.58 4.41
N LYS A 90 -41.33 -12.02 3.39
CA LYS A 90 -41.94 -11.44 2.18
C LYS A 90 -41.08 -11.77 0.95
N PRO A 91 -41.09 -13.02 0.47
CA PRO A 91 -40.22 -13.48 -0.61
C PRO A 91 -40.44 -12.71 -1.93
N GLN A 92 -41.69 -12.41 -2.28
CA GLN A 92 -42.00 -11.68 -3.51
C GLN A 92 -41.38 -10.27 -3.52
N VAL A 93 -41.51 -9.54 -2.41
CA VAL A 93 -40.95 -8.19 -2.28
C VAL A 93 -39.42 -8.23 -2.35
N ALA A 94 -38.80 -9.22 -1.71
CA ALA A 94 -37.35 -9.39 -1.77
C ALA A 94 -36.86 -9.67 -3.21
N GLN A 95 -37.62 -10.48 -3.97
CA GLN A 95 -37.33 -10.78 -5.37
C GLN A 95 -37.46 -9.55 -6.27
N ASP A 96 -38.51 -8.75 -6.09
CA ASP A 96 -38.72 -7.53 -6.88
C ASP A 96 -37.61 -6.50 -6.63
N ILE A 97 -37.18 -6.34 -5.37
CA ILE A 97 -36.05 -5.48 -5.00
C ILE A 97 -34.75 -5.98 -5.65
N ALA A 98 -34.44 -7.27 -5.52
CA ALA A 98 -33.23 -7.85 -6.09
C ALA A 98 -33.19 -7.73 -7.62
N SER A 99 -34.33 -7.96 -8.28
CA SER A 99 -34.50 -7.79 -9.71
C SER A 99 -34.24 -6.34 -10.13
N GLY A 100 -34.90 -5.38 -9.46
CA GLY A 100 -34.70 -3.96 -9.73
C GLY A 100 -33.26 -3.50 -9.54
N MET A 101 -32.59 -3.94 -8.48
CA MET A 101 -31.17 -3.64 -8.23
C MET A 101 -30.27 -4.22 -9.32
N ASN A 102 -30.47 -5.47 -9.71
CA ASN A 102 -29.69 -6.10 -10.78
C ASN A 102 -29.91 -5.41 -12.13
N SER A 103 -31.15 -5.05 -12.47
CA SER A 103 -31.46 -4.31 -13.69
C SER A 103 -30.81 -2.92 -13.69
N TYR A 104 -30.81 -2.22 -12.55
CA TYR A 104 -30.15 -0.93 -12.43
C TYR A 104 -28.63 -1.04 -12.63
N LEU A 105 -27.98 -1.99 -11.95
CA LEU A 105 -26.53 -2.19 -12.03
C LEU A 105 -26.07 -2.70 -13.41
N ALA A 106 -26.86 -3.59 -14.03
CA ALA A 106 -26.62 -4.07 -15.39
C ALA A 106 -26.91 -3.00 -16.46
N GLY A 107 -27.76 -2.03 -16.14
CA GLY A 107 -28.04 -0.88 -17.01
C GLY A 107 -26.91 0.16 -17.05
N LEU A 108 -25.93 0.08 -16.14
CA LEU A 108 -24.76 0.96 -16.16
C LEU A 108 -23.84 0.56 -17.32
N PRO A 109 -23.45 1.50 -18.20
CA PRO A 109 -22.56 1.21 -19.33
C PRO A 109 -21.23 0.58 -18.90
N GLU A 110 -20.85 -0.50 -19.58
CA GLU A 110 -19.54 -1.16 -19.39
C GLU A 110 -18.34 -0.19 -19.43
N PRO A 111 -18.32 0.86 -20.29
CA PRO A 111 -17.25 1.86 -20.27
C PRO A 111 -17.05 2.56 -18.93
N LEU A 112 -18.09 2.71 -18.09
CA LEU A 112 -17.94 3.29 -16.75
C LEU A 112 -17.20 2.35 -15.80
N TYR A 113 -17.51 1.05 -15.87
CA TYR A 113 -16.78 0.03 -15.11
C TYR A 113 -15.34 -0.10 -15.59
N ALA A 114 -15.12 -0.06 -16.89
CA ALA A 114 -13.78 -0.04 -17.49
C ALA A 114 -13.00 1.21 -17.06
N LEU A 115 -13.61 2.39 -17.03
CA LEU A 115 -12.98 3.62 -16.54
C LEU A 115 -12.57 3.52 -15.06
N PHE A 116 -13.44 2.95 -14.21
CA PHE A 116 -13.12 2.71 -12.80
C PHE A 116 -11.95 1.72 -12.64
N GLY A 117 -12.00 0.59 -13.36
CA GLY A 117 -10.96 -0.44 -13.31
C GLY A 117 -9.62 0.06 -13.86
N THR A 118 -9.65 0.77 -14.98
CA THR A 118 -8.45 1.39 -15.60
C THR A 118 -7.88 2.51 -14.74
N GLY A 119 -8.71 3.30 -14.03
CA GLY A 119 -8.22 4.30 -13.08
C GLY A 119 -7.50 3.65 -11.89
N TYR A 120 -8.07 2.57 -11.34
CA TYR A 120 -7.49 1.85 -10.20
C TYR A 120 -6.17 1.15 -10.58
N LEU A 121 -6.16 0.40 -11.69
CA LEU A 121 -4.97 -0.29 -12.20
C LEU A 121 -3.95 0.68 -12.77
N GLY A 122 -4.40 1.72 -13.48
CA GLY A 122 -3.55 2.75 -14.08
C GLY A 122 -2.75 3.54 -13.05
N TYR A 123 -3.33 3.87 -11.90
CA TYR A 123 -2.58 4.49 -10.79
C TYR A 123 -1.45 3.58 -10.28
N THR A 124 -1.73 2.29 -10.10
CA THR A 124 -0.70 1.33 -9.67
C THR A 124 0.40 1.17 -10.71
N ALA A 125 0.03 1.11 -12.00
CA ALA A 125 0.98 1.00 -13.11
C ALA A 125 1.84 2.26 -13.23
N ALA A 126 1.25 3.46 -13.13
CA ALA A 126 1.97 4.74 -13.17
C ALA A 126 2.97 4.86 -12.00
N ARG A 127 2.57 4.44 -10.81
CA ARG A 127 3.44 4.46 -9.62
C ARG A 127 4.58 3.44 -9.71
N GLN A 128 4.33 2.25 -10.22
CA GLN A 128 5.38 1.25 -10.48
C GLN A 128 6.33 1.71 -11.58
N TRP A 129 5.80 2.33 -12.64
CA TRP A 129 6.60 2.92 -13.70
C TRP A 129 7.51 4.05 -13.18
N GLY A 130 6.98 4.93 -12.32
CA GLY A 130 7.76 5.98 -11.65
C GLY A 130 8.94 5.44 -10.84
N LYS A 131 8.73 4.34 -10.10
CA LYS A 131 9.78 3.62 -9.36
C LYS A 131 10.83 2.99 -10.28
N ILE A 132 10.40 2.31 -11.34
CA ILE A 132 11.30 1.63 -12.29
C ILE A 132 12.15 2.67 -13.06
N LYS A 133 11.57 3.83 -13.40
CA LYS A 133 12.26 4.93 -14.07
C LYS A 133 13.13 5.78 -13.13
N GLY A 134 13.09 5.55 -11.82
CA GLY A 134 13.85 6.29 -10.81
C GLY A 134 13.40 7.75 -10.61
N VAL A 135 12.18 8.09 -11.05
CA VAL A 135 11.61 9.45 -10.95
C VAL A 135 10.89 9.65 -9.61
N GLU A 136 10.37 8.57 -9.02
CA GLU A 136 9.87 8.53 -7.64
C GLU A 136 10.74 7.57 -6.81
N ARG A 137 11.31 8.06 -5.69
CA ARG A 137 12.00 7.25 -4.67
C ARG A 137 11.04 6.88 -3.55
#